data_AF-A0A9D9XT00-F1
#
_entry.id   AF-A0A9D9XT00-F1
#
_cell.length_a   1.000
_cell.length_b   1.000
_cell.length_c   1.000
_cell.angle_alpha   90.00
_cell.angle_beta   90.00
_cell.angle_gamma   90.00
#
_symmetry.space_group_name_H-M   'P 1'
#
loop_
_entity.id
_entity.type
_entity.pdbx_description
1 polymer ?
#
loop_
_entity_poly.entity_id
_entity_poly.type
_entity_poly.pdbx_seq_one_letter_code
_entity_poly.pdbx_strand_id
1 'polypeptide(L)'
;MKALDTLTDPVYTPKDKFSFYDKLWLRIMNDKRDLPFIYLLTTIHLIVLPVAILLYTPLLTGWWWWALAVPYFYLSQFYLKGSFGLMFHCFCHRKTLKAPWQKPFFTYTSWIICPLFGHAPEGYFSHHMGMHHIENNLPDDTSSTMAYQRDSLRGFLAYFFKFIFVGVINTIRYLFSKKRNKLGRRLTAGEYVYLAFCIAMCFVNLKATLVVFIVPLLFARLVMMLGNWAQHSFVDAKDPDNLYTSSINCINTVYNKKCWNDGYHIIHHLRPGMHYTEMPGEFLKRKDEFAANKAIVFDGIHYLHIFTWLLTKRYDKLADNLVNINGTIFNSKEEAIALMKERTRKIV
;
A
#
# COMPACT_ATOMS: atom_id res chain seq x y z
N MET A 1 -4.73 -6.96 -25.69
CA MET A 1 -5.86 -6.88 -24.75
C MET A 1 -6.34 -8.28 -24.46
N LYS A 2 -6.84 -8.50 -23.25
CA LYS A 2 -7.36 -9.78 -22.78
C LYS A 2 -8.88 -9.72 -22.62
N ALA A 3 -9.56 -10.83 -22.81
CA ALA A 3 -10.92 -11.00 -22.30
C ALA A 3 -10.90 -11.13 -20.77
N LEU A 4 -11.99 -10.80 -20.10
CA LEU A 4 -12.13 -11.12 -18.68
C LEU A 4 -12.36 -12.63 -18.53
N ASP A 5 -11.37 -13.32 -17.99
CA ASP A 5 -11.44 -14.75 -17.66
C ASP A 5 -11.71 -14.95 -16.16
N THR A 6 -11.76 -16.21 -15.73
CA THR A 6 -11.95 -16.67 -14.36
C THR A 6 -10.94 -16.02 -13.42
N LEU A 7 -11.45 -15.50 -12.29
CA LEU A 7 -10.60 -14.91 -11.26
C LEU A 7 -9.87 -16.01 -10.46
N THR A 8 -8.56 -15.83 -10.29
CA THR A 8 -7.65 -16.72 -9.56
C THR A 8 -7.10 -16.09 -8.28
N ASP A 9 -7.51 -14.86 -7.99
CA ASP A 9 -7.13 -14.13 -6.80
C ASP A 9 -7.81 -14.70 -5.54
N PRO A 10 -7.16 -14.57 -4.37
CA PRO A 10 -7.65 -15.11 -3.11
C PRO A 10 -9.13 -14.79 -2.82
N VAL A 11 -9.93 -15.83 -2.64
CA VAL A 11 -11.26 -15.76 -2.03
C VAL A 11 -11.22 -16.47 -0.68
N TYR A 12 -12.27 -16.31 0.13
CA TYR A 12 -12.27 -16.94 1.44
C TYR A 12 -12.50 -18.44 1.31
N THR A 13 -11.49 -19.22 1.69
CA THR A 13 -11.60 -20.67 1.86
C THR A 13 -11.71 -20.99 3.35
N PRO A 14 -12.86 -21.51 3.81
CA PRO A 14 -13.00 -21.92 5.20
C PRO A 14 -11.97 -22.97 5.59
N LYS A 15 -11.39 -22.82 6.78
CA LYS A 15 -10.51 -23.84 7.36
C LYS A 15 -11.35 -24.95 7.99
N ASP A 16 -11.06 -26.20 7.65
CA ASP A 16 -11.79 -27.36 8.18
C ASP A 16 -11.54 -27.57 9.69
N LYS A 17 -10.31 -27.29 10.16
CA LYS A 17 -9.91 -27.49 11.55
C LYS A 17 -9.06 -26.32 12.05
N PHE A 18 -9.41 -25.81 13.23
CA PHE A 18 -8.64 -24.78 13.93
C PHE A 18 -7.65 -25.40 14.92
N SER A 19 -6.40 -24.96 14.85
CA SER A 19 -5.35 -25.34 15.81
C SER A 19 -5.63 -24.74 17.20
N PHE A 20 -4.90 -25.19 18.23
CA PHE A 20 -4.97 -24.54 19.54
C PHE A 20 -4.60 -23.05 19.47
N TYR A 21 -3.57 -22.74 18.69
CA TYR A 21 -3.11 -21.37 18.45
C TYR A 21 -4.20 -20.51 17.78
N ASP A 22 -4.88 -21.05 16.77
CA ASP A 22 -5.97 -20.34 16.09
C ASP A 22 -7.11 -20.07 17.08
N LYS A 23 -7.49 -21.07 17.87
CA LYS A 23 -8.57 -20.97 18.87
C LYS A 23 -8.27 -19.91 19.93
N LEU A 24 -7.00 -19.70 20.30
CA LEU A 24 -6.60 -18.64 21.23
C LEU A 24 -6.92 -17.25 20.65
N TRP A 25 -6.51 -16.99 19.41
CA TRP A 25 -6.76 -15.71 18.75
C TRP A 25 -8.23 -15.48 18.40
N LEU A 26 -8.94 -16.53 17.97
CA LEU A 26 -10.37 -16.44 17.67
C LEU A 26 -11.23 -16.02 18.87
N ARG A 27 -10.76 -16.19 20.11
CA ARG A 27 -11.44 -15.64 21.30
C ARG A 27 -11.52 -14.12 21.30
N ILE A 28 -10.57 -13.44 20.66
CA ILE A 28 -10.44 -11.98 20.68
C ILE A 28 -10.61 -11.32 19.30
N MET A 29 -10.65 -12.08 18.20
CA MET A 29 -10.89 -11.56 16.85
C MET A 29 -12.38 -11.34 16.57
N ASN A 30 -12.69 -10.39 15.66
CA ASN A 30 -14.05 -10.18 15.16
C ASN A 30 -14.36 -11.06 13.94
N ASP A 31 -13.36 -11.35 13.11
CA ASP A 31 -13.51 -12.14 11.89
C ASP A 31 -12.38 -13.17 11.80
N LYS A 32 -12.74 -14.45 11.67
CA LYS A 32 -11.77 -15.56 11.52
C LYS A 32 -10.93 -15.46 10.25
N ARG A 33 -11.43 -14.75 9.23
CA ARG A 33 -10.74 -14.54 7.96
C ARG A 33 -9.47 -13.69 8.10
N ASP A 34 -9.34 -12.95 9.20
CA ASP A 34 -8.17 -12.14 9.52
C ASP A 34 -7.03 -12.96 10.18
N LEU A 35 -7.19 -14.27 10.41
CA LEU A 35 -6.14 -15.14 10.99
C LEU A 35 -4.78 -15.09 10.24
N PRO A 36 -4.73 -15.01 8.90
CA PRO A 36 -3.47 -14.86 8.17
C PRO A 36 -2.64 -13.65 8.61
N PHE A 37 -3.27 -12.56 9.06
CA PHE A 37 -2.58 -11.39 9.60
C PHE A 37 -1.82 -11.73 10.88
N ILE A 38 -2.40 -12.58 11.74
CA ILE A 38 -1.77 -13.04 12.98
C ILE A 38 -0.58 -13.96 12.69
N TYR A 39 -0.68 -14.83 11.69
CA TYR A 39 0.46 -15.68 11.29
C TYR A 39 1.61 -14.84 10.74
N LEU A 40 1.32 -13.81 9.93
CA LEU A 40 2.32 -12.88 9.45
C LEU A 40 2.97 -12.12 10.61
N LEU A 41 2.19 -11.57 11.54
CA LEU A 41 2.74 -10.89 12.72
C LEU A 41 3.61 -11.83 13.54
N THR A 42 3.19 -13.06 13.79
CA THR A 42 3.99 -14.05 14.51
C THR A 42 5.32 -14.30 13.83
N THR A 43 5.30 -14.47 12.51
CA THR A 43 6.50 -14.61 11.69
C THR A 43 7.44 -13.41 11.90
N ILE A 44 6.92 -12.19 11.84
CA ILE A 44 7.68 -10.95 12.08
C ILE A 44 8.28 -10.90 13.49
N HIS A 45 7.52 -11.30 14.51
CA HIS A 45 7.99 -11.32 15.91
C HIS A 45 9.08 -12.36 16.15
N LEU A 46 9.08 -13.46 15.39
CA LEU A 46 10.07 -14.52 15.54
C LEU A 46 11.35 -14.25 14.75
N ILE A 47 11.27 -13.58 13.59
CA ILE A 47 12.42 -13.48 12.67
C ILE A 47 12.91 -12.06 12.40
N VAL A 48 12.04 -11.03 12.52
CA VAL A 48 12.44 -9.64 12.25
C VAL A 48 12.82 -8.96 13.55
N LEU A 49 11.95 -8.99 14.56
CA LEU A 49 12.17 -8.26 15.81
C LEU A 49 13.42 -8.73 16.58
N PRO A 50 13.66 -10.04 16.80
CA PRO A 50 14.83 -10.48 17.58
C PRO A 50 16.14 -10.21 16.83
N VAL A 51 16.12 -10.34 15.50
CA VAL A 51 17.28 -10.05 14.64
C VAL A 51 17.59 -8.56 14.63
N ALA A 52 16.57 -7.70 14.55
CA ALA A 52 16.75 -6.25 14.68
C ALA A 52 17.44 -5.88 16.00
N ILE A 53 17.02 -6.48 17.12
CA ILE A 53 17.65 -6.29 18.43
C ILE A 53 19.08 -6.82 18.42
N LEU A 54 19.31 -8.03 17.89
CA LEU A 54 20.63 -8.67 17.82
C LEU A 54 21.65 -7.80 17.07
N LEU A 55 21.23 -7.10 16.01
CA LEU A 55 22.09 -6.18 15.24
C LEU A 55 22.61 -4.99 16.06
N TYR A 56 21.96 -4.64 17.18
CA TYR A 56 22.42 -3.59 18.11
C TYR A 56 23.37 -4.11 19.20
N THR A 57 23.55 -5.43 19.31
CA THR A 57 24.40 -6.03 20.35
C THR A 57 25.85 -6.18 19.87
N PRO A 58 26.82 -6.30 20.79
CA PRO A 58 28.21 -6.59 20.44
C PRO A 58 28.46 -8.08 20.09
N LEU A 59 27.43 -8.93 20.08
CA LEU A 59 27.58 -10.39 19.89
C LEU A 59 28.12 -10.77 18.50
N LEU A 60 27.85 -9.95 17.47
CA LEU A 60 28.32 -10.16 16.11
C LEU A 60 29.11 -8.94 15.65
N THR A 61 30.31 -9.17 15.11
CA THR A 61 31.20 -8.12 14.62
C THR A 61 31.73 -8.44 13.22
N GLY A 62 32.34 -7.46 12.55
CA GLY A 62 32.93 -7.63 11.23
C GLY A 62 31.97 -8.23 10.20
N TRP A 63 32.41 -9.29 9.53
CA TRP A 63 31.65 -9.99 8.49
C TRP A 63 30.43 -10.75 9.03
N TRP A 64 30.49 -11.29 10.24
CA TRP A 64 29.37 -12.02 10.86
C TRP A 64 28.16 -11.12 11.09
N TRP A 65 28.39 -9.84 11.44
CA TRP A 65 27.32 -8.86 11.53
C TRP A 65 26.62 -8.67 10.17
N TRP A 66 27.40 -8.54 9.10
CA TRP A 66 26.85 -8.35 7.74
C TRP A 66 26.15 -9.60 7.21
N ALA A 67 26.67 -10.79 7.53
CA ALA A 67 26.05 -12.06 7.20
C ALA A 67 24.65 -12.22 7.82
N LEU A 68 24.36 -11.53 8.94
CA LEU A 68 23.02 -11.44 9.51
C LEU A 68 22.22 -10.26 8.95
N ALA A 69 22.82 -9.08 8.83
CA ALA A 69 22.14 -7.85 8.45
C ALA A 69 21.61 -7.87 7.01
N VAL A 70 22.35 -8.45 6.07
CA VAL A 70 21.93 -8.50 4.66
C VAL A 70 20.70 -9.41 4.48
N PRO A 71 20.68 -10.67 4.98
CA PRO A 71 19.47 -11.48 4.96
C PRO A 71 18.31 -10.85 5.73
N TYR A 72 18.57 -10.24 6.89
CA TYR A 72 17.56 -9.50 7.64
C TYR A 72 16.93 -8.39 6.80
N PHE A 73 17.74 -7.57 6.14
CA PHE A 73 17.26 -6.46 5.33
C PHE A 73 16.46 -6.97 4.12
N TYR A 74 16.96 -8.02 3.44
CA TYR A 74 16.24 -8.65 2.34
C TYR A 74 14.87 -9.17 2.77
N LEU A 75 14.85 -9.96 3.85
CA LEU A 75 13.64 -10.59 4.37
C LEU A 75 12.63 -9.55 4.85
N SER A 76 13.06 -8.55 5.61
CA SER A 76 12.17 -7.51 6.11
C SER A 76 11.70 -6.56 5.00
N GLN A 77 12.62 -6.00 4.21
CA GLN A 77 12.29 -4.91 3.30
C GLN A 77 11.83 -5.34 1.91
N PHE A 78 12.31 -6.46 1.37
CA PHE A 78 11.90 -6.92 0.04
C PHE A 78 10.87 -8.05 0.11
N TYR A 79 10.99 -8.96 1.08
CA TYR A 79 10.08 -10.09 1.18
C TYR A 79 8.81 -9.75 1.99
N LEU A 80 8.92 -9.29 3.24
CA LEU A 80 7.76 -9.13 4.13
C LEU A 80 7.07 -7.77 4.04
N LYS A 81 7.78 -6.73 3.59
CA LYS A 81 7.27 -5.34 3.59
C LYS A 81 5.93 -5.17 2.89
N GLY A 82 5.75 -5.74 1.70
CA GLY A 82 4.48 -5.66 0.96
C GLY A 82 3.35 -6.28 1.77
N SER A 83 3.51 -7.53 2.20
CA SER A 83 2.50 -8.22 3.01
C SER A 83 2.21 -7.49 4.32
N PHE A 84 3.22 -6.99 5.03
CA PHE A 84 3.03 -6.25 6.27
C PHE A 84 2.32 -4.91 6.03
N GLY A 85 2.79 -4.13 5.06
CA GLY A 85 2.23 -2.81 4.74
C GLY A 85 0.75 -2.91 4.37
N LEU A 86 0.39 -3.88 3.52
CA LEU A 86 -1.01 -4.06 3.10
C LEU A 86 -1.88 -4.74 4.17
N MET A 87 -1.28 -5.53 5.07
CA MET A 87 -1.99 -5.98 6.28
C MET A 87 -2.31 -4.79 7.18
N PHE A 88 -1.33 -3.89 7.38
CA PHE A 88 -1.52 -2.70 8.19
C PHE A 88 -2.56 -1.76 7.56
N HIS A 89 -2.59 -1.64 6.23
CA HIS A 89 -3.68 -0.97 5.51
C HIS A 89 -5.05 -1.58 5.85
N CYS A 90 -5.18 -2.91 5.84
CA CYS A 90 -6.44 -3.57 6.27
C CYS A 90 -6.82 -3.20 7.72
N PHE A 91 -5.85 -3.13 8.64
CA PHE A 91 -6.10 -2.69 10.03
C PHE A 91 -6.56 -1.24 10.14
N CYS A 92 -6.20 -0.38 9.18
CA CYS A 92 -6.61 1.02 9.15
C CYS A 92 -8.11 1.16 8.81
N HIS A 93 -8.65 0.26 7.97
CA HIS A 93 -10.05 0.27 7.54
C HIS A 93 -10.98 -0.56 8.40
N ARG A 94 -10.48 -1.63 9.02
CA ARG A 94 -11.29 -2.64 9.70
C ARG A 94 -10.88 -2.85 11.15
N LYS A 95 -11.87 -3.00 12.04
CA LYS A 95 -11.66 -3.47 13.41
C LYS A 95 -11.51 -4.98 13.40
N THR A 96 -10.28 -5.48 13.42
CA THR A 96 -9.97 -6.92 13.36
C THR A 96 -10.13 -7.62 14.71
N LEU A 97 -10.05 -6.89 15.82
CA LEU A 97 -10.18 -7.42 17.18
C LEU A 97 -11.37 -6.81 17.93
N LYS A 98 -11.86 -7.55 18.93
CA LYS A 98 -12.89 -7.09 19.87
C LYS A 98 -12.44 -5.83 20.61
N ALA A 99 -13.41 -5.02 21.03
CA ALA A 99 -13.16 -3.65 21.50
C ALA A 99 -12.06 -3.49 22.58
N PRO A 100 -11.94 -4.37 23.61
CA PRO A 100 -10.89 -4.24 24.62
C PRO A 100 -9.46 -4.37 24.06
N TRP A 101 -9.30 -5.12 22.96
CA TRP A 101 -8.00 -5.49 22.40
C TRP A 101 -7.61 -4.63 21.19
N GLN A 102 -8.58 -4.05 20.49
CA GLN A 102 -8.36 -3.32 19.24
C GLN A 102 -7.36 -2.16 19.39
N LYS A 103 -7.55 -1.28 20.38
CA LYS A 103 -6.70 -0.09 20.53
C LYS A 103 -5.27 -0.46 20.96
N PRO A 104 -5.05 -1.27 22.02
CA PRO A 104 -3.69 -1.69 22.39
C PRO A 104 -2.95 -2.39 21.25
N PHE A 105 -3.63 -3.28 20.52
CA PHE A 105 -3.03 -4.01 19.40
C PHE A 105 -2.65 -3.09 18.23
N PHE A 106 -3.53 -2.17 17.85
CA PHE A 106 -3.25 -1.20 16.79
C PHE A 106 -2.11 -0.26 17.20
N THR A 107 -2.09 0.22 18.44
CA THR A 107 -1.02 1.05 18.98
C THR A 107 0.31 0.30 18.98
N TYR A 108 0.34 -0.94 19.47
CA TYR A 108 1.55 -1.77 19.43
C TYR A 108 2.06 -1.96 18.00
N THR A 109 1.18 -2.33 17.07
CA THR A 109 1.57 -2.53 15.67
C THR A 109 2.12 -1.25 15.07
N SER A 110 1.47 -0.10 15.32
CA SER A 110 1.86 1.20 14.79
C SER A 110 3.16 1.74 15.37
N TRP A 111 3.44 1.49 16.65
CA TRP A 111 4.58 2.09 17.36
C TRP A 111 5.79 1.18 17.47
N ILE A 112 5.62 -0.14 17.35
CA ILE A 112 6.71 -1.12 17.50
C ILE A 112 7.02 -1.80 16.16
N ILE A 113 6.01 -2.32 15.47
CA ILE A 113 6.23 -3.13 14.27
C ILE A 113 6.41 -2.25 13.02
N CYS A 114 5.55 -1.23 12.83
CA CYS A 114 5.63 -0.30 11.70
C CYS A 114 7.03 0.33 11.50
N PRO A 115 7.73 0.81 12.55
CA PRO A 115 9.11 1.32 12.43
C PRO A 115 10.09 0.35 11.78
N LEU A 116 10.01 -0.96 12.07
CA LEU A 116 10.89 -1.99 11.47
C LEU A 116 10.69 -2.15 9.96
N PHE A 117 9.57 -1.65 9.44
CA PHE A 117 9.25 -1.60 8.02
C PHE A 117 9.30 -0.18 7.45
N GLY A 118 9.87 0.78 8.19
CA GLY A 118 10.06 2.16 7.73
C GLY A 118 8.80 3.02 7.76
N HIS A 119 7.74 2.59 8.44
CA HIS A 119 6.58 3.43 8.67
C HIS A 119 6.78 4.21 9.96
N ALA A 120 6.80 5.55 9.87
CA ALA A 120 6.69 6.38 11.05
C ALA A 120 5.32 6.09 11.73
N PRO A 121 5.28 5.89 13.06
CA PRO A 121 4.05 5.63 13.78
C PRO A 121 2.99 6.69 13.47
N GLU A 122 1.72 6.30 13.39
CA GLU A 122 0.57 7.19 13.13
C GLU A 122 0.54 7.88 11.76
N GLY A 123 1.67 7.96 11.04
CA GLY A 123 1.80 8.68 9.78
C GLY A 123 0.93 8.10 8.68
N TYR A 124 1.08 6.81 8.40
CA TYR A 124 0.29 6.13 7.37
C TYR A 124 -1.22 6.20 7.65
N PHE A 125 -1.66 5.84 8.87
CA PHE A 125 -3.08 5.89 9.23
C PHE A 125 -3.68 7.29 9.09
N SER A 126 -2.99 8.32 9.60
CA SER A 126 -3.51 9.69 9.60
C SER A 126 -3.51 10.32 8.21
N HIS A 127 -2.53 10.00 7.36
CA HIS A 127 -2.53 10.37 5.95
C HIS A 127 -3.65 9.64 5.19
N HIS A 128 -3.68 8.32 5.31
CA HIS A 128 -4.56 7.45 4.51
C HIS A 128 -6.04 7.67 4.82
N MET A 129 -6.41 7.59 6.10
CA MET A 129 -7.80 7.76 6.55
C MET A 129 -8.19 9.23 6.71
N GLY A 130 -7.21 10.08 7.01
CA GLY A 130 -7.44 11.48 7.33
C GLY A 130 -7.31 12.43 6.16
N MET A 131 -6.89 11.98 4.98
CA MET A 131 -6.77 12.81 3.78
C MET A 131 -7.05 11.99 2.51
N HIS A 132 -6.23 10.98 2.20
CA HIS A 132 -6.28 10.31 0.90
C HIS A 132 -7.64 9.70 0.56
N HIS A 133 -8.26 8.96 1.48
CA HIS A 133 -9.60 8.40 1.25
C HIS A 133 -10.73 9.42 1.20
N ILE A 134 -10.50 10.61 1.75
CA ILE A 134 -11.52 11.64 1.80
C ILE A 134 -11.47 12.46 0.52
N GLU A 135 -10.26 12.76 0.05
CA GLU A 135 -10.03 13.56 -1.15
C GLU A 135 -9.91 12.70 -2.42
N ASN A 136 -9.73 11.38 -2.32
CA ASN A 136 -9.67 10.44 -3.45
C ASN A 136 -8.75 10.89 -4.60
N ASN A 137 -7.51 11.28 -4.29
CA ASN A 137 -6.52 11.76 -5.25
C ASN A 137 -6.90 13.08 -5.97
N LEU A 138 -7.96 13.79 -5.55
CA LEU A 138 -8.31 15.13 -6.04
C LEU A 138 -7.29 16.19 -5.58
N PRO A 139 -7.34 17.45 -6.09
CA PRO A 139 -6.31 18.46 -5.81
C PRO A 139 -6.04 18.78 -4.33
N ASP A 140 -7.04 18.59 -3.45
CA ASP A 140 -6.89 18.76 -2.00
C ASP A 140 -6.10 17.61 -1.32
N ASP A 141 -5.96 16.46 -2.01
CA ASP A 141 -5.04 15.40 -1.61
C ASP A 141 -3.60 15.86 -1.83
N THR A 142 -2.84 16.10 -0.75
CA THR A 142 -1.45 16.56 -0.86
C THR A 142 -0.51 15.51 -1.49
N SER A 143 -0.97 14.27 -1.65
CA SER A 143 -0.33 13.19 -2.41
C SER A 143 -0.94 12.95 -3.80
N SER A 144 -1.77 13.85 -4.31
CA SER A 144 -2.38 13.75 -5.63
C SER A 144 -1.34 13.62 -6.76
N THR A 145 -1.62 12.73 -7.71
CA THR A 145 -0.84 12.55 -8.95
C THR A 145 -1.32 13.46 -10.09
N MET A 146 -2.45 14.15 -9.94
CA MET A 146 -3.14 14.87 -11.04
C MET A 146 -2.26 15.97 -11.66
N ALA A 147 -1.50 16.68 -10.83
CA ALA A 147 -0.63 17.78 -11.24
C ALA A 147 0.65 17.33 -11.98
N TYR A 148 0.81 16.04 -12.26
CA TYR A 148 2.00 15.50 -12.92
C TYR A 148 1.67 14.78 -14.22
N GLN A 149 2.64 14.73 -15.12
CA GLN A 149 2.59 13.83 -16.28
C GLN A 149 2.91 12.41 -15.80
N ARG A 150 1.90 11.54 -15.75
CA ARG A 150 1.94 10.25 -15.01
C ARG A 150 2.68 9.12 -15.71
N ASP A 151 3.11 9.34 -16.94
CA ASP A 151 3.98 8.45 -17.71
C ASP A 151 5.41 9.02 -17.88
N SER A 152 5.80 10.03 -17.08
CA SER A 152 7.12 10.69 -17.18
C SER A 152 7.98 10.41 -15.96
N LEU A 153 9.24 9.96 -16.18
CA LEU A 153 10.22 9.77 -15.11
C LEU A 153 10.50 11.09 -14.36
N ARG A 154 10.63 12.20 -15.10
CA ARG A 154 10.78 13.53 -14.49
C ARG A 154 9.56 13.92 -13.65
N GLY A 155 8.37 13.56 -14.12
CA GLY A 155 7.11 13.75 -13.37
C GLY A 155 7.13 13.00 -12.05
N PHE A 156 7.49 11.71 -12.08
CA PHE A 156 7.60 10.90 -10.87
C PHE A 156 8.67 11.40 -9.91
N LEU A 157 9.85 11.78 -10.40
CA LEU A 157 10.91 12.32 -9.53
C LEU A 157 10.47 13.62 -8.85
N ALA A 158 9.82 14.54 -9.58
CA ALA A 158 9.28 15.76 -8.99
C ALA A 158 8.21 15.47 -7.93
N TYR A 159 7.35 14.49 -8.18
CA TYR A 159 6.34 14.02 -7.22
C TYR A 159 6.98 13.43 -5.96
N PHE A 160 7.92 12.49 -6.14
CA PHE A 160 8.60 11.81 -5.05
C PHE A 160 9.40 12.79 -4.18
N PHE A 161 10.21 13.66 -4.77
CA PHE A 161 11.00 14.61 -3.99
C PHE A 161 10.13 15.66 -3.29
N LYS A 162 9.03 16.12 -3.91
CA LYS A 162 8.04 16.96 -3.20
C LYS A 162 7.51 16.24 -1.96
N PHE A 163 7.15 14.97 -2.08
CA PHE A 163 6.69 14.18 -0.93
C PHE A 163 7.76 14.04 0.16
N ILE A 164 9.01 13.73 -0.20
CA ILE A 164 10.11 13.56 0.75
C ILE A 164 10.38 14.84 1.55
N PHE A 165 10.39 16.01 0.90
CA PHE A 165 10.77 17.25 1.57
C PHE A 165 9.62 17.94 2.29
N VAL A 166 8.40 17.91 1.74
CA VAL A 166 7.27 18.68 2.28
C VAL A 166 5.99 17.87 2.50
N GLY A 167 5.94 16.59 2.09
CA GLY A 167 4.72 15.77 2.15
C GLY A 167 4.14 15.62 3.55
N VAL A 168 5.00 15.32 4.54
CA VAL A 168 4.58 15.18 5.94
C VAL A 168 4.05 16.49 6.50
N ILE A 169 4.77 17.60 6.29
CA ILE A 169 4.37 18.93 6.77
C ILE A 169 3.06 19.36 6.12
N ASN A 170 2.88 19.12 4.82
CA ASN A 170 1.65 19.43 4.10
C ASN A 170 0.47 18.62 4.64
N THR A 171 0.67 17.33 4.93
CA THR A 171 -0.36 16.49 5.54
C THR A 171 -0.74 16.99 6.95
N ILE A 172 0.24 17.37 7.78
CA ILE A 172 -0.02 17.99 9.09
C ILE A 172 -0.89 19.23 8.93
N ARG A 173 -0.48 20.16 8.07
CA ARG A 173 -1.19 21.43 7.82
C ARG A 173 -2.61 21.19 7.33
N TYR A 174 -2.79 20.27 6.38
CA TYR A 174 -4.09 19.86 5.86
C TYR A 174 -5.00 19.32 6.98
N LEU A 175 -4.48 18.44 7.85
CA LEU A 175 -5.27 17.86 8.93
C LEU A 175 -5.74 18.92 9.94
N PHE A 176 -4.90 19.90 10.26
CA PHE A 176 -5.30 21.02 11.12
C PHE A 176 -6.26 21.98 10.42
N SER A 177 -6.05 22.31 9.14
CA SER A 177 -6.93 23.24 8.40
C SER A 177 -8.33 22.67 8.21
N LYS A 178 -8.47 21.35 8.00
CA LYS A 178 -9.76 20.64 7.93
C LYS A 178 -10.31 20.26 9.32
N LYS A 179 -9.78 20.83 10.42
CA LYS A 179 -10.19 20.60 11.82
C LYS A 179 -10.10 19.15 12.31
N ARG A 180 -9.27 18.31 11.66
CA ARG A 180 -8.98 16.92 12.06
C ARG A 180 -7.83 16.86 13.08
N ASN A 181 -7.90 17.72 14.09
CA ASN A 181 -6.80 17.99 15.03
C ASN A 181 -6.29 16.74 15.77
N LYS A 182 -7.16 15.76 16.03
CA LYS A 182 -6.75 14.49 16.65
C LYS A 182 -5.78 13.71 15.76
N LEU A 183 -6.05 13.63 14.46
CA LEU A 183 -5.16 12.98 13.50
C LEU A 183 -3.89 13.81 13.29
N GLY A 184 -4.03 15.14 13.16
CA GLY A 184 -2.89 16.06 13.06
C GLY A 184 -1.90 15.89 14.22
N ARG A 185 -2.39 15.90 15.48
CA ARG A 185 -1.55 15.68 16.66
C ARG A 185 -0.89 14.30 16.69
N ARG A 186 -1.61 13.24 16.31
CA ARG A 186 -1.06 11.87 16.28
C ARG A 186 0.05 11.74 15.25
N LEU A 187 -0.17 12.25 14.03
CA LEU A 187 0.83 12.24 12.97
C LEU A 187 2.06 13.09 13.35
N THR A 188 1.86 14.30 13.88
CA THR A 188 2.95 15.15 14.37
C THR A 188 3.76 14.43 15.44
N ALA A 189 3.12 13.87 16.47
CA ALA A 189 3.80 13.16 17.54
C ALA A 189 4.54 11.92 17.01
N GLY A 190 3.87 11.09 16.20
CA GLY A 190 4.45 9.87 15.63
C GLY A 190 5.67 10.15 14.76
N GLU A 191 5.61 11.16 13.90
CA GLU A 191 6.72 11.55 13.04
C GLU A 191 7.92 12.05 13.86
N TYR A 192 7.73 13.07 14.71
CA TYR A 192 8.87 13.71 15.38
C TYR A 192 9.43 12.85 16.52
N VAL A 193 8.62 12.07 17.22
CA VAL A 193 9.13 11.08 18.20
C VAL A 193 9.94 10.01 17.49
N TYR A 194 9.50 9.52 16.33
CA TYR A 194 10.26 8.52 15.57
C TYR A 194 11.56 9.07 15.01
N LEU A 195 11.57 10.32 14.51
CA LEU A 195 12.80 10.98 14.08
C LEU A 195 13.78 11.19 15.24
N ALA A 196 13.29 11.67 16.39
CA ALA A 196 14.12 11.82 17.60
C ALA A 196 14.68 10.46 18.06
N PHE A 197 13.87 9.41 18.03
CA PHE A 197 14.31 8.04 18.31
C PHE A 197 15.41 7.58 17.34
N CYS A 198 15.24 7.76 16.03
CA CYS A 198 16.26 7.40 15.05
C CYS A 198 17.58 8.16 15.29
N ILE A 199 17.49 9.47 15.57
CA ILE A 199 18.66 10.29 15.89
C ILE A 199 19.37 9.77 17.13
N ALA A 200 18.64 9.49 18.21
CA ALA A 200 19.20 8.93 19.43
C ALA A 200 19.87 7.57 19.18
N MET A 201 19.23 6.68 18.42
CA MET A 201 19.77 5.37 18.11
C MET A 201 21.01 5.42 17.21
N CYS A 202 21.17 6.47 16.38
CA CYS A 202 22.43 6.69 15.64
C CYS A 202 23.63 6.87 16.57
N PHE A 203 23.45 7.47 17.75
CA PHE A 203 24.51 7.59 18.76
C PHE A 203 24.75 6.28 19.54
N VAL A 204 23.77 5.37 19.57
CA VAL A 204 23.94 4.02 20.13
C VAL A 204 24.69 3.13 19.15
N ASN A 205 24.21 3.05 17.91
CA ASN A 205 24.85 2.29 16.84
C ASN A 205 24.37 2.82 15.48
N LEU A 206 25.17 3.66 14.83
CA LEU A 206 24.85 4.25 13.52
C LEU A 206 24.57 3.17 12.47
N LYS A 207 25.44 2.16 12.40
CA LYS A 207 25.37 1.11 11.37
C LYS A 207 24.09 0.29 11.48
N ALA A 208 23.71 -0.14 12.68
CA ALA A 208 22.45 -0.83 12.91
C ALA A 208 21.24 0.06 12.65
N THR A 209 21.29 1.33 13.07
CA THR A 209 20.19 2.29 12.86
C THR A 209 19.93 2.60 11.39
N LEU A 210 20.99 2.67 10.58
CA LEU A 210 20.85 2.79 9.13
C LEU A 210 20.10 1.60 8.52
N VAL A 211 20.48 0.37 8.89
CA VAL A 211 19.88 -0.86 8.35
C VAL A 211 18.46 -1.10 8.85
N VAL A 212 18.19 -0.85 10.13
CA VAL A 212 16.92 -1.20 10.78
C VAL A 212 15.85 -0.11 10.65
N PHE A 213 16.23 1.17 10.60
CA PHE A 213 15.26 2.27 10.68
C PHE A 213 15.37 3.29 9.54
N ILE A 214 16.56 3.86 9.28
CA ILE A 214 16.68 5.00 8.36
C ILE A 214 16.53 4.60 6.90
N VAL A 215 17.27 3.58 6.44
CA VAL A 215 17.14 3.10 5.06
C VAL A 215 15.75 2.51 4.84
N PRO A 216 15.18 1.68 5.75
CA PRO A 216 13.79 1.25 5.66
C PRO A 216 12.77 2.39 5.56
N LEU A 217 12.95 3.49 6.30
CA LEU A 217 12.07 4.68 6.24
C LEU A 217 12.09 5.32 4.85
N LEU A 218 13.28 5.60 4.31
CA LEU A 218 13.41 6.18 2.96
C LEU A 218 12.85 5.23 1.90
N PHE A 219 13.14 3.94 2.04
CA PHE A 219 12.65 2.91 1.14
C PHE A 219 11.13 2.75 1.20
N ALA A 220 10.52 2.81 2.39
CA ALA A 220 9.07 2.78 2.56
C ALA A 220 8.40 3.96 1.84
N ARG A 221 8.95 5.17 2.00
CA ARG A 221 8.42 6.36 1.33
C ARG A 221 8.48 6.22 -0.19
N LEU A 222 9.59 5.72 -0.73
CA LEU A 222 9.72 5.46 -2.17
C LEU A 222 8.67 4.45 -2.65
N VAL A 223 8.54 3.31 -1.98
CA VAL A 223 7.60 2.25 -2.37
C VAL A 223 6.15 2.71 -2.28
N MET A 224 5.78 3.45 -1.23
CA MET A 224 4.42 4.00 -1.09
C MET A 224 4.11 5.02 -2.20
N MET A 225 5.06 5.90 -2.54
CA MET A 225 4.83 6.88 -3.60
C MET A 225 4.79 6.23 -4.99
N LEU A 226 5.58 5.19 -5.22
CA LEU A 226 5.51 4.38 -6.43
C LEU A 226 4.13 3.69 -6.53
N GLY A 227 3.65 3.10 -5.44
CA GLY A 227 2.34 2.48 -5.35
C GLY A 227 1.22 3.45 -5.68
N ASN A 228 1.16 4.59 -4.98
CA ASN A 228 0.14 5.62 -5.22
C ASN A 228 0.20 6.15 -6.66
N TRP A 229 1.41 6.36 -7.19
CA TRP A 229 1.60 6.77 -8.59
C TRP A 229 1.02 5.77 -9.58
N ALA A 230 1.28 4.48 -9.39
CA ALA A 230 0.77 3.43 -10.27
C ALA A 230 -0.76 3.29 -10.14
N GLN A 231 -1.28 3.29 -8.92
CA GLN A 231 -2.71 3.19 -8.60
C GLN A 231 -3.52 4.32 -9.24
N HIS A 232 -2.99 5.55 -9.20
CA HIS A 232 -3.65 6.76 -9.70
C HIS A 232 -2.94 7.34 -10.94
N SER A 233 -2.47 6.48 -11.84
CA SER A 233 -1.76 6.90 -13.06
C SER A 233 -2.69 7.31 -14.20
N PHE A 234 -3.87 6.68 -14.28
CA PHE A 234 -4.83 6.85 -15.38
C PHE A 234 -6.10 7.57 -14.90
N VAL A 235 -5.99 8.88 -14.67
CA VAL A 235 -7.11 9.71 -14.22
C VAL A 235 -7.84 10.33 -15.41
N ASP A 236 -9.17 10.20 -15.47
CA ASP A 236 -9.98 10.91 -16.46
C ASP A 236 -10.10 12.39 -16.12
N ALA A 237 -9.62 13.26 -17.02
CA ALA A 237 -9.63 14.69 -16.80
C ALA A 237 -11.04 15.30 -16.83
N LYS A 238 -12.00 14.63 -17.48
CA LYS A 238 -13.38 15.11 -17.62
C LYS A 238 -14.23 14.82 -16.38
N ASP A 239 -13.83 13.81 -15.61
CA ASP A 239 -14.58 13.28 -14.47
C ASP A 239 -13.59 12.75 -13.41
N PRO A 240 -12.75 13.63 -12.81
CA PRO A 240 -11.62 13.20 -11.99
C PRO A 240 -12.00 12.68 -10.61
N ASP A 241 -13.22 12.94 -10.14
CA ASP A 241 -13.77 12.47 -8.86
C ASP A 241 -14.44 11.10 -8.96
N ASN A 242 -14.71 10.61 -10.17
CA ASN A 242 -15.26 9.29 -10.40
C ASN A 242 -14.26 8.18 -10.04
N LEU A 243 -14.64 7.37 -9.05
CA LEU A 243 -13.77 6.32 -8.48
C LEU A 243 -13.40 5.22 -9.47
N TYR A 244 -14.19 5.01 -10.53
CA TYR A 244 -13.89 4.05 -11.59
C TYR A 244 -12.81 4.54 -12.56
N THR A 245 -12.59 5.84 -12.61
CA THR A 245 -11.69 6.50 -13.57
C THR A 245 -10.57 7.29 -12.90
N SER A 246 -10.55 7.36 -11.57
CA SER A 246 -9.48 7.98 -10.78
C SER A 246 -8.39 6.97 -10.36
N SER A 247 -8.65 5.68 -10.51
CA SER A 247 -7.72 4.60 -10.18
C SER A 247 -7.88 3.35 -11.05
N ILE A 248 -7.13 2.28 -10.74
CA ILE A 248 -7.07 1.05 -11.55
C ILE A 248 -7.24 -0.21 -10.71
N ASN A 249 -7.58 -1.32 -11.36
CA ASN A 249 -7.44 -2.66 -10.78
C ASN A 249 -6.31 -3.48 -11.44
N CYS A 250 -5.67 -4.32 -10.64
CA CYS A 250 -4.76 -5.38 -11.04
C CYS A 250 -5.30 -6.72 -10.52
N ILE A 251 -5.73 -7.60 -11.43
CA ILE A 251 -6.34 -8.90 -11.11
C ILE A 251 -5.46 -10.05 -11.58
N ASN A 252 -5.70 -11.24 -11.03
CA ASN A 252 -5.02 -12.49 -11.37
C ASN A 252 -3.50 -12.39 -11.18
N THR A 253 -3.06 -11.91 -10.03
CA THR A 253 -1.64 -11.63 -9.77
C THR A 253 -1.11 -12.37 -8.54
N VAL A 254 0.16 -12.78 -8.57
CA VAL A 254 0.85 -13.28 -7.37
C VAL A 254 0.93 -12.19 -6.29
N TYR A 255 0.94 -10.92 -6.69
CA TYR A 255 0.89 -9.79 -5.77
C TYR A 255 -0.36 -9.84 -4.88
N ASN A 256 -1.55 -10.12 -5.43
CA ASN A 256 -2.80 -10.19 -4.67
C ASN A 256 -2.79 -11.30 -3.60
N LYS A 257 -2.12 -12.42 -3.88
CA LYS A 257 -1.88 -13.51 -2.90
C LYS A 257 -1.00 -13.06 -1.73
N LYS A 258 -0.05 -12.17 -2.00
CA LYS A 258 0.93 -11.69 -1.02
C LYS A 258 0.49 -10.42 -0.28
N CYS A 259 -0.34 -9.61 -0.92
CA CYS A 259 -0.72 -8.26 -0.51
C CYS A 259 -2.24 -8.11 -0.39
N TRP A 260 -2.92 -9.20 0.00
CA TRP A 260 -4.32 -9.16 0.45
C TRP A 260 -5.26 -8.49 -0.57
N ASN A 261 -5.20 -8.92 -1.84
CA ASN A 261 -6.01 -8.38 -2.93
C ASN A 261 -5.96 -6.85 -3.10
N ASP A 262 -4.89 -6.18 -2.66
CA ASP A 262 -4.68 -4.73 -2.84
C ASP A 262 -4.66 -4.29 -4.31
N GLY A 263 -4.53 -5.23 -5.27
CA GLY A 263 -4.76 -4.97 -6.68
C GLY A 263 -6.17 -4.48 -7.01
N TYR A 264 -7.19 -4.74 -6.18
CA TYR A 264 -8.56 -4.28 -6.41
C TYR A 264 -8.79 -2.84 -5.90
N HIS A 265 -7.96 -1.88 -6.33
CA HIS A 265 -7.94 -0.52 -5.77
C HIS A 265 -9.23 0.28 -6.02
N ILE A 266 -9.86 0.13 -7.18
CA ILE A 266 -11.16 0.78 -7.46
C ILE A 266 -12.21 0.26 -6.46
N ILE A 267 -12.26 -1.06 -6.22
CA ILE A 267 -13.18 -1.66 -5.24
C ILE A 267 -12.86 -1.17 -3.83
N HIS A 268 -11.58 -1.03 -3.52
CA HIS A 268 -11.12 -0.48 -2.24
C HIS A 268 -11.59 0.96 -2.03
N HIS A 269 -11.53 1.85 -3.03
CA HIS A 269 -12.10 3.19 -2.91
C HIS A 269 -13.63 3.20 -2.80
N LEU A 270 -14.32 2.30 -3.52
CA LEU A 270 -15.78 2.15 -3.42
C LEU A 270 -16.23 1.61 -2.05
N ARG A 271 -15.48 0.66 -1.48
CA ARG A 271 -15.82 -0.07 -0.25
C ARG A 271 -14.59 -0.31 0.63
N PRO A 272 -14.03 0.73 1.25
CA PRO A 272 -12.74 0.65 1.96
C PRO A 272 -12.73 -0.33 3.14
N GLY A 273 -13.89 -0.56 3.77
CA GLY A 273 -14.03 -1.52 4.88
C GLY A 273 -14.29 -2.97 4.47
N MET A 274 -14.33 -3.30 3.18
CA MET A 274 -14.59 -4.66 2.69
C MET A 274 -13.46 -5.63 3.05
N HIS A 275 -13.79 -6.88 3.37
CA HIS A 275 -12.75 -7.89 3.58
C HIS A 275 -12.08 -8.23 2.24
N TYR A 276 -10.75 -8.29 2.20
CA TYR A 276 -10.01 -8.45 0.93
C TYR A 276 -10.45 -9.68 0.11
N THR A 277 -10.80 -10.78 0.77
CA THR A 277 -11.31 -12.00 0.13
C THR A 277 -12.67 -11.86 -0.56
N GLU A 278 -13.38 -10.74 -0.34
CA GLU A 278 -14.68 -10.44 -0.95
C GLU A 278 -14.52 -9.56 -2.20
N MET A 279 -13.38 -8.88 -2.35
CA MET A 279 -13.12 -7.94 -3.45
C MET A 279 -13.22 -8.58 -4.84
N PRO A 280 -12.72 -9.82 -5.09
CA PRO A 280 -12.91 -10.47 -6.39
C PRO A 280 -14.40 -10.65 -6.75
N GLY A 281 -15.22 -11.07 -5.78
CA GLY A 281 -16.66 -11.25 -5.98
C GLY A 281 -17.39 -9.92 -6.17
N GLU A 282 -17.00 -8.87 -5.45
CA GLU A 282 -17.56 -7.53 -5.63
C GLU A 282 -17.22 -6.95 -7.00
N PHE A 283 -16.00 -7.15 -7.50
CA PHE A 283 -15.62 -6.77 -8.86
C PHE A 283 -16.51 -7.43 -9.92
N LEU A 284 -16.76 -8.75 -9.81
CA LEU A 284 -17.64 -9.45 -10.76
C LEU A 284 -19.07 -8.91 -10.74
N LYS A 285 -19.61 -8.58 -9.57
CA LYS A 285 -20.96 -7.98 -9.43
C LYS A 285 -21.06 -6.62 -10.11
N ARG A 286 -19.95 -5.87 -10.16
CA ARG A 286 -19.89 -4.49 -10.70
C ARG A 286 -19.25 -4.40 -12.07
N LYS A 287 -18.93 -5.52 -12.72
CA LYS A 287 -18.17 -5.55 -13.98
C LYS A 287 -18.79 -4.67 -15.07
N ASP A 288 -20.12 -4.52 -15.08
CA ASP A 288 -20.84 -3.71 -16.06
C ASP A 288 -20.71 -2.20 -15.74
N GLU A 289 -20.60 -1.80 -14.47
CA GLU A 289 -20.25 -0.44 -14.07
C GLU A 289 -18.80 -0.11 -14.48
N PHE A 290 -17.87 -1.05 -14.30
CA PHE A 290 -16.49 -0.91 -14.79
C PHE A 290 -16.46 -0.72 -16.31
N ALA A 291 -17.26 -1.49 -17.04
CA ALA A 291 -17.35 -1.38 -18.50
C ALA A 291 -17.93 -0.03 -18.94
N ALA A 292 -19.01 0.44 -18.30
CA ALA A 292 -19.65 1.72 -18.60
C ALA A 292 -18.70 2.92 -18.41
N ASN A 293 -17.80 2.85 -17.43
CA ASN A 293 -16.84 3.92 -17.13
C ASN A 293 -15.51 3.79 -17.90
N LYS A 294 -15.36 2.76 -18.75
CA LYS A 294 -14.07 2.37 -19.35
C LYS A 294 -12.97 2.29 -18.29
N ALA A 295 -13.27 1.67 -17.15
CA ALA A 295 -12.33 1.54 -16.03
C ALA A 295 -11.10 0.74 -16.45
N ILE A 296 -9.92 1.12 -15.96
CA ILE A 296 -8.67 0.45 -16.32
C ILE A 296 -8.46 -0.75 -15.39
N VAL A 297 -8.51 -1.95 -15.97
CA VAL A 297 -8.28 -3.22 -15.28
C VAL A 297 -7.19 -4.00 -16.01
N PHE A 298 -6.13 -4.35 -15.31
CA PHE A 298 -5.05 -5.18 -15.83
C PHE A 298 -5.10 -6.59 -15.28
N ASP A 299 -4.82 -7.59 -16.12
CA ASP A 299 -4.77 -9.00 -15.76
C ASP A 299 -3.32 -9.51 -15.82
N GLY A 300 -2.88 -10.21 -14.77
CA GLY A 300 -1.58 -10.91 -14.73
C GLY A 300 -0.38 -10.03 -14.40
N ILE A 301 -0.58 -8.72 -14.23
CA ILE A 301 0.46 -7.75 -13.88
C ILE A 301 0.07 -6.93 -12.66
N HIS A 302 1.05 -6.34 -11.98
CA HIS A 302 0.86 -5.56 -10.75
C HIS A 302 1.51 -4.18 -10.83
N TYR A 303 1.36 -3.36 -9.79
CA TYR A 303 1.77 -1.94 -9.78
C TYR A 303 3.22 -1.68 -10.22
N LEU A 304 4.20 -2.49 -9.80
CA LEU A 304 5.59 -2.32 -10.27
C LEU A 304 5.74 -2.52 -11.78
N HIS A 305 5.03 -3.49 -12.39
CA HIS A 305 5.04 -3.64 -13.85
C HIS A 305 4.47 -2.40 -14.53
N ILE A 306 3.34 -1.91 -14.03
CA ILE A 306 2.66 -0.72 -14.55
C ILE A 306 3.57 0.49 -14.45
N PHE A 307 4.17 0.71 -13.27
CA PHE A 307 5.12 1.78 -13.04
C PHE A 307 6.30 1.71 -14.02
N THR A 308 6.98 0.56 -14.13
CA THR A 308 8.12 0.41 -15.04
C THR A 308 7.72 0.63 -16.50
N TRP A 309 6.58 0.09 -16.95
CA TRP A 309 6.13 0.23 -18.33
C TRP A 309 5.62 1.63 -18.65
N LEU A 310 4.98 2.33 -17.71
CA LEU A 310 4.61 3.74 -17.87
C LEU A 310 5.85 4.61 -18.04
N LEU A 311 6.84 4.48 -17.15
CA LEU A 311 8.04 5.32 -17.21
C LEU A 311 8.94 5.02 -18.43
N THR A 312 8.81 3.81 -19.00
CA THR A 312 9.48 3.42 -20.25
C THR A 312 8.59 3.54 -21.49
N LYS A 313 7.39 4.15 -21.34
CA LYS A 313 6.41 4.38 -22.41
C LYS A 313 5.95 3.11 -23.16
N ARG A 314 6.04 1.94 -22.51
CA ARG A 314 5.61 0.63 -23.05
C ARG A 314 4.10 0.43 -22.90
N TYR A 315 3.34 1.33 -23.54
CA TYR A 315 1.87 1.25 -23.62
C TYR A 315 1.39 0.01 -24.36
N ASP A 316 2.22 -0.54 -25.26
CA ASP A 316 1.98 -1.82 -25.90
C ASP A 316 1.82 -2.96 -24.88
N LYS A 317 2.75 -3.06 -23.92
CA LYS A 317 2.72 -4.07 -22.85
C LYS A 317 1.55 -3.88 -21.88
N LEU A 318 1.23 -2.62 -21.57
CA LEU A 318 0.04 -2.28 -20.77
C LEU A 318 -1.22 -2.75 -21.49
N ALA A 319 -1.37 -2.41 -22.78
CA ALA A 319 -2.54 -2.78 -23.57
C ALA A 319 -2.62 -4.30 -23.86
N ASP A 320 -1.50 -5.01 -23.87
CA ASP A 320 -1.49 -6.48 -23.95
C ASP A 320 -2.10 -7.14 -22.72
N ASN A 321 -2.02 -6.50 -21.56
CA ASN A 321 -2.55 -7.01 -20.29
C ASN A 321 -3.85 -6.31 -19.85
N LEU A 322 -4.34 -5.33 -20.61
CA LEU A 322 -5.59 -4.64 -20.33
C LEU A 322 -6.79 -5.53 -20.62
N VAL A 323 -7.75 -5.58 -19.70
CA VAL A 323 -8.98 -6.36 -19.81
C VAL A 323 -10.04 -5.57 -20.57
N ASN A 324 -10.55 -6.13 -21.65
CA ASN A 324 -11.71 -5.62 -22.38
C ASN A 324 -12.98 -6.29 -21.84
N ILE A 325 -13.53 -5.78 -20.73
CA ILE A 325 -14.68 -6.39 -20.04
C ILE A 325 -15.88 -6.46 -20.99
N ASN A 326 -16.53 -7.62 -21.04
CA ASN A 326 -17.62 -7.94 -21.98
C ASN A 326 -17.25 -7.83 -23.48
N GLY A 327 -15.98 -7.54 -23.83
CA GLY A 327 -15.57 -7.26 -25.20
C GLY A 327 -16.04 -5.91 -25.76
N THR A 328 -16.63 -5.05 -24.92
CA THR A 328 -17.32 -3.83 -25.37
C THR A 328 -16.66 -2.53 -24.94
N ILE A 329 -15.64 -2.55 -24.08
CA ILE A 329 -15.00 -1.32 -23.57
C ILE A 329 -14.20 -0.62 -24.68
N PHE A 330 -13.43 -1.41 -25.42
CA PHE A 330 -12.47 -0.92 -26.42
C PHE A 330 -12.70 -1.61 -27.76
N ASN A 331 -12.75 -0.85 -28.85
CA ASN A 331 -12.87 -1.37 -30.21
C ASN A 331 -11.54 -1.90 -30.74
N SER A 332 -10.41 -1.35 -30.26
CA SER A 332 -9.07 -1.77 -30.68
C SER A 332 -8.01 -1.54 -29.60
N LYS A 333 -6.84 -2.15 -29.78
CA LYS A 333 -5.67 -1.93 -28.90
C LYS A 333 -5.21 -0.48 -28.98
N GLU A 334 -5.32 0.14 -30.15
CA GLU A 334 -4.93 1.52 -30.42
C GLU A 334 -5.84 2.50 -29.68
N GLU A 335 -7.16 2.25 -29.64
CA GLU A 335 -8.11 3.03 -28.83
C GLU A 335 -7.75 2.97 -27.34
N ALA A 336 -7.49 1.76 -26.82
CA ALA A 336 -7.09 1.58 -25.43
C ALA A 336 -5.78 2.32 -25.09
N ILE A 337 -4.79 2.27 -25.97
CA ILE A 337 -3.53 3.01 -25.81
C ILE A 337 -3.77 4.52 -25.85
N ALA A 338 -4.61 5.01 -26.76
CA ALA A 338 -4.95 6.42 -26.85
C ALA A 338 -5.62 6.92 -25.57
N LEU A 339 -6.59 6.17 -25.04
CA LEU A 339 -7.25 6.50 -23.77
C LEU A 339 -6.26 6.50 -22.60
N MET A 340 -5.41 5.48 -22.50
CA MET A 340 -4.39 5.43 -21.44
C MET A 340 -3.43 6.61 -21.52
N LYS A 341 -2.98 7.00 -22.73
CA LYS A 341 -2.15 8.19 -22.92
C LYS A 341 -2.87 9.46 -22.52
N GLU A 342 -4.13 9.63 -22.90
CA GLU A 342 -4.98 10.75 -22.50
C GLU A 342 -5.06 10.85 -20.96
N ARG A 343 -5.41 9.76 -20.28
CA ARG A 343 -5.59 9.71 -18.82
C ARG A 343 -4.29 9.86 -18.01
N THR A 344 -3.13 9.70 -18.64
CA THR A 344 -1.83 9.98 -18.00
C THR A 344 -1.40 11.46 -18.07
N ARG A 345 -2.11 12.30 -18.84
CA ARG A 345 -1.77 13.70 -19.02
C ARG A 345 -2.00 14.52 -17.76
N LYS A 346 -1.09 15.43 -17.43
CA LYS A 346 -1.28 16.39 -16.33
C LYS A 346 -2.66 17.06 -16.42
N ILE A 347 -3.35 17.12 -15.29
CA ILE A 347 -4.63 17.82 -15.08
C ILE A 347 -4.28 19.07 -14.27
N VAL A 348 -4.63 20.25 -14.78
CA VAL A 348 -4.28 21.56 -14.20
C VAL A 348 -5.52 22.22 -13.65
#